data_AF-A0A242DI62-F1
#
_entry.id   AF-A0A242DI62-F1
#
_cell.length_a   1.000
_cell.length_b   1.000
_cell.length_c   1.000
_cell.angle_alpha   90.00
_cell.angle_beta   90.00
_cell.angle_gamma   90.00
#
_symmetry.space_group_name_H-M   'P 1'
#
loop_
_entity.id
_entity.type
_entity.pdbx_description
1 polymer ?
#
loop_
_entity_poly.entity_id
_entity_poly.type
_entity_poly.pdbx_seq_one_letter_code
_entity_poly.pdbx_strand_id
1 'polypeptide(L)'
;MNVKIRDLDPKFISEIDRRCVELSNRTGNKWSRNDYLKLLVENDFDRPLMEYKQEKFDQLLEKFSEIQSYNTKILEEYVSQNNRIIEILIEQNRGSEL
;
A
#
# COMPACT_ATOMS: atom_id res chain seq x y z
N MET A 1 6.35 11.92 -31.27
CA MET A 1 5.15 11.36 -31.95
C MET A 1 3.97 12.28 -31.67
N ASN A 2 3.09 12.53 -32.64
CA ASN A 2 1.91 13.38 -32.45
C ASN A 2 0.65 12.51 -32.49
N VAL A 3 -0.06 12.42 -31.38
CA VAL A 3 -1.37 11.74 -31.31
C VAL A 3 -2.46 12.75 -31.64
N LYS A 4 -3.37 12.39 -32.56
CA LYS A 4 -4.56 13.18 -32.87
C LYS A 4 -5.79 12.38 -32.45
N ILE A 5 -6.54 12.90 -31.49
CA ILE A 5 -7.82 12.34 -31.08
C ILE A 5 -8.90 12.92 -31.99
N ARG A 6 -9.74 12.07 -32.58
CA ARG A 6 -10.85 12.43 -33.46
C ARG A 6 -12.10 11.66 -33.06
N ASP A 7 -13.26 12.16 -33.47
CA ASP A 7 -14.55 11.49 -33.32
C ASP A 7 -14.93 11.15 -31.87
N LEU A 8 -14.50 12.00 -30.92
CA LEU A 8 -14.89 11.90 -29.53
C LEU A 8 -16.33 12.39 -29.34
N ASP A 9 -17.12 11.70 -28.52
CA ASP A 9 -18.47 12.15 -28.17
C ASP A 9 -18.41 13.58 -27.59
N PRO A 10 -19.19 14.54 -28.16
CA PRO A 10 -19.24 15.93 -27.71
C PRO A 10 -19.47 16.11 -26.20
N LYS A 11 -20.13 15.16 -25.54
CA LYS A 11 -20.33 15.17 -24.08
C LYS A 11 -19.00 15.16 -23.33
N PHE A 12 -18.05 14.33 -23.75
CA PHE A 12 -16.73 14.27 -23.12
C PHE A 12 -15.87 15.49 -23.45
N ILE A 13 -16.03 16.06 -24.65
CA ILE A 13 -15.36 17.33 -25.01
C ILE A 13 -15.82 18.45 -24.06
N SER A 14 -17.12 18.51 -23.80
CA SER A 14 -17.73 19.52 -22.92
C SER A 14 -17.29 19.36 -21.46
N GLU A 15 -17.17 18.11 -20.97
CA GLU A 15 -16.65 17.84 -19.63
C GLU A 15 -15.16 18.20 -19.53
N ILE A 16 -14.34 17.87 -20.53
CA ILE A 16 -12.93 18.28 -20.59
C ILE A 16 -12.80 19.80 -20.50
N ASP A 17 -13.62 20.54 -21.27
CA ASP A 17 -13.62 22.00 -21.24
C ASP A 17 -13.95 22.56 -19.86
N ARG A 18 -15.00 22.02 -19.24
CA ARG A 18 -15.38 22.40 -17.89
C ARG A 18 -14.24 22.16 -16.90
N ARG A 19 -13.57 21.01 -16.97
CA ARG A 19 -12.44 20.67 -16.09
C ARG A 19 -11.21 21.55 -16.34
N CYS A 20 -10.93 21.93 -17.59
CA CYS A 20 -9.88 22.92 -17.90
C CYS A 20 -10.18 24.27 -17.24
N VAL A 21 -11.44 24.72 -17.26
CA VAL A 21 -11.84 25.97 -16.57
C VAL A 21 -11.68 25.84 -15.06
N GLU A 22 -12.15 24.74 -14.46
CA GLU A 22 -12.01 24.49 -13.02
C GLU A 22 -10.54 24.46 -12.59
N LEU A 23 -9.66 23.79 -13.34
CA LEU A 23 -8.23 23.73 -13.06
C LEU A 23 -7.55 25.09 -13.26
N SER A 24 -7.95 25.86 -14.27
CA SER A 24 -7.41 27.21 -14.49
C SER A 24 -7.75 28.14 -13.34
N ASN A 25 -8.98 28.09 -12.85
CA ASN A 25 -9.42 28.89 -11.72
C ASN A 25 -8.69 28.51 -10.42
N ARG A 26 -8.37 27.23 -10.21
CA ARG A 26 -7.69 26.75 -8.99
C ARG A 26 -6.18 26.96 -8.99
N THR A 27 -5.53 26.79 -10.14
CA THR A 27 -4.06 26.85 -10.24
C THR A 27 -3.54 28.21 -10.68
N GLY A 28 -4.42 29.11 -11.14
CA GLY A 28 -4.04 30.43 -11.66
C GLY A 28 -3.40 30.41 -13.06
N ASN A 29 -3.21 29.22 -13.65
CA ASN A 29 -2.62 29.04 -14.97
C ASN A 29 -3.69 28.71 -16.00
N LYS A 30 -3.53 29.14 -17.25
CA LYS A 30 -4.46 28.79 -18.33
C LYS A 30 -4.24 27.33 -18.75
N TRP A 31 -5.24 26.47 -18.54
CA TRP A 31 -5.23 25.09 -19.00
C TRP A 31 -5.87 24.97 -20.38
N SER A 32 -5.15 24.38 -21.33
CA SER A 32 -5.73 23.95 -22.60
C SER A 32 -6.23 22.50 -22.52
N ARG A 33 -7.13 22.11 -23.43
CA ARG A 33 -7.56 20.70 -23.57
C ARG A 33 -6.37 19.76 -23.73
N ASN A 34 -5.33 20.20 -24.44
CA ASN A 34 -4.13 19.40 -24.67
C ASN A 34 -3.34 19.19 -23.37
N ASP A 35 -3.24 20.21 -22.52
CA ASP A 35 -2.53 20.08 -21.23
C ASP A 35 -3.30 19.18 -20.27
N TYR A 36 -4.63 19.27 -20.27
CA TYR A 36 -5.48 18.36 -19.52
C TYR A 36 -5.38 16.91 -20.01
N LEU A 37 -5.36 16.70 -21.32
CA LEU A 37 -5.21 15.36 -21.89
C LEU A 37 -3.82 14.76 -21.62
N LYS A 38 -2.74 15.56 -21.64
CA LYS A 38 -1.42 15.11 -21.20
C LYS A 38 -1.44 14.65 -19.76
N LEU A 39 -2.04 15.43 -18.87
CA LEU A 39 -2.18 15.07 -17.45
C LEU A 39 -2.94 13.76 -17.28
N LEU A 40 -4.05 13.56 -18.01
CA LEU A 40 -4.82 12.32 -17.95
C LEU A 40 -4.01 11.11 -18.44
N VAL A 41 -3.30 11.26 -19.57
CA VAL A 41 -2.46 10.19 -20.11
C VAL A 41 -1.32 9.85 -19.17
N GLU A 42 -0.62 10.85 -18.62
CA GLU A 42 0.46 10.64 -17.65
C GLU A 42 -0.06 9.98 -16.36
N ASN A 43 -1.20 10.41 -15.85
CA ASN A 43 -1.80 9.85 -14.63
C ASN A 43 -2.33 8.42 -14.84
N ASP A 44 -2.96 8.12 -15.97
CA ASP A 44 -3.44 6.78 -16.29
C ASP A 44 -2.31 5.83 -16.69
N PHE A 45 -1.17 6.30 -17.21
CA PHE A 45 -0.01 5.44 -17.49
C PHE A 45 0.60 4.85 -16.20
N ASP A 46 0.58 5.61 -15.10
CA ASP A 46 1.10 5.14 -13.81
C ASP A 46 0.11 4.26 -13.04
N ARG A 47 -1.17 4.26 -13.42
CA ARG A 47 -2.25 3.63 -12.64
C ARG A 47 -2.15 2.09 -12.59
N PRO A 48 -1.99 1.37 -13.70
CA PRO A 48 -1.84 -0.08 -13.66
C PRO A 48 -0.54 -0.51 -12.95
N LEU A 49 0.51 0.31 -13.07
CA LEU A 49 1.79 0.04 -12.42
C LEU A 49 1.72 0.29 -10.91
N MET A 50 0.96 1.31 -10.47
CA MET A 50 0.68 1.55 -9.05
C MET A 50 -0.22 0.46 -8.47
N GLU A 51 -1.28 0.05 -9.17
CA GLU A 51 -2.14 -1.06 -8.74
C GLU A 51 -1.34 -2.36 -8.57
N TYR A 52 -0.49 -2.69 -9.55
CA TYR A 52 0.40 -3.86 -9.45
C TYR A 52 1.41 -3.76 -8.29
N LYS A 53 2.03 -2.59 -8.08
CA LYS A 53 2.96 -2.38 -6.96
C LYS A 53 2.25 -2.45 -5.61
N GLN A 54 1.04 -1.92 -5.51
CA GLN A 54 0.21 -1.97 -4.32
C GLN A 54 -0.16 -3.42 -3.98
N GLU A 55 -0.62 -4.20 -4.96
CA GLU A 55 -0.94 -5.62 -4.76
C GLU A 55 0.27 -6.42 -4.27
N LYS A 56 1.46 -6.17 -4.83
CA LYS A 56 2.71 -6.83 -4.40
C LYS A 56 3.15 -6.40 -3.00
N PHE A 57 2.94 -5.14 -2.65
CA PHE A 57 3.24 -4.63 -1.32
C PHE A 57 2.29 -5.20 -0.27
N ASP A 58 0.99 -5.27 -0.58
CA ASP A 58 -0.02 -5.87 0.30
C ASP A 58 0.25 -7.36 0.53
N GLN A 59 0.60 -8.11 -0.53
CA GLN A 59 1.04 -9.51 -0.41
C GLN A 59 2.29 -9.68 0.46
N LEU A 60 3.23 -8.74 0.39
CA LEU A 60 4.44 -8.76 1.22
C LEU A 60 4.10 -8.46 2.68
N LEU A 61 3.25 -7.46 2.94
CA LEU A 61 2.80 -7.08 4.27
C LEU A 61 2.01 -8.20 4.95
N GLU A 62 1.15 -8.90 4.22
CA GLU A 62 0.41 -10.06 4.72
C GLU A 62 1.38 -11.15 5.18
N LYS A 63 2.31 -11.57 4.33
CA LYS A 63 3.33 -12.57 4.68
C LYS A 63 4.21 -12.13 5.84
N PHE A 64 4.60 -10.86 5.87
CA PHE A 64 5.39 -10.33 6.98
C PHE A 64 4.61 -10.38 8.30
N SER A 65 3.32 -10.03 8.27
CA SER A 65 2.45 -10.08 9.44
C SER A 65 2.24 -11.51 9.95
N GLU A 66 2.05 -12.47 9.04
CA GLU A 66 1.97 -13.90 9.37
C GLU A 66 3.24 -14.40 10.05
N ILE A 67 4.41 -14.09 9.48
CA ILE A 67 5.71 -14.49 10.04
C ILE A 67 5.92 -13.86 11.43
N GLN A 68 5.58 -12.58 11.60
CA GLN A 68 5.69 -11.91 12.90
C GLN A 68 4.78 -12.57 13.94
N SER A 69 3.52 -12.84 13.59
CA SER A 69 2.59 -13.51 14.50
C SER A 69 3.09 -14.90 14.91
N TYR A 70 3.61 -15.67 13.95
CA TYR A 70 4.23 -16.97 14.22
C TYR A 70 5.44 -16.84 15.16
N ASN A 71 6.35 -15.91 14.88
CA ASN A 71 7.53 -15.68 15.71
C ASN A 71 7.17 -15.26 17.14
N THR A 72 6.18 -14.39 17.31
CA THR A 72 5.68 -14.01 18.64
C THR A 72 5.19 -15.23 19.40
N LYS A 73 4.39 -16.08 18.77
CA LYS A 73 3.89 -17.31 19.39
C LYS A 73 5.03 -18.25 19.83
N ILE A 74 6.02 -18.46 18.96
CA ILE A 74 7.17 -19.30 19.28
C ILE A 74 7.99 -18.72 20.44
N LEU A 75 8.15 -17.39 20.50
CA LEU A 75 8.83 -16.74 21.61
C LEU A 75 8.06 -16.87 22.91
N GLU A 76 6.74 -16.73 22.89
CA GLU A 76 5.88 -16.95 24.06
C GLU A 76 5.99 -18.38 24.58
N GLU A 77 5.95 -19.37 23.68
CA GLU A 77 6.15 -20.78 24.03
C GLU A 77 7.54 -21.03 24.61
N TYR A 78 8.59 -20.44 24.02
CA TYR A 78 9.96 -20.54 24.53
C TYR A 78 10.11 -19.95 25.94
N VAL A 79 9.53 -18.77 26.19
CA VAL A 79 9.51 -18.15 27.53
C VAL A 79 8.76 -19.02 28.53
N SER A 80 7.60 -19.57 28.13
CA SER A 80 6.82 -20.46 28.99
C SER A 80 7.60 -21.73 29.38
N GLN A 81 8.27 -22.37 28.41
CA GLN A 81 9.09 -23.55 28.67
C GLN A 81 10.27 -23.23 29.59
N ASN A 82 10.95 -22.11 29.38
CA ASN A 82 12.06 -21.69 30.24
C ASN A 82 11.61 -21.43 31.68
N ASN A 83 10.47 -20.76 31.87
CA ASN A 83 9.93 -20.53 33.21
C ASN A 83 9.63 -21.85 33.92
N ARG A 84 9.06 -22.83 33.20
CA ARG A 84 8.80 -24.16 33.76
C ARG A 84 10.06 -24.94 34.11
N ILE A 85 11.11 -24.82 33.30
CA ILE A 85 12.43 -25.41 33.62
C ILE A 85 12.99 -24.77 34.89
N ILE A 86 12.92 -23.44 35.01
CA ILE A 86 13.38 -22.71 36.20
C ILE A 86 12.62 -23.16 37.45
N GLU A 87 11.29 -23.31 37.37
CA GLU A 87 10.47 -23.83 38.47
C GLU A 87 10.92 -25.22 38.91
N ILE A 88 11.11 -26.16 37.97
CA ILE A 88 11.58 -27.51 38.27
C ILE A 88 12.96 -27.48 38.95
N LEU A 89 13.88 -26.64 38.48
CA LEU A 89 15.21 -26.50 39.07
C LEU A 89 15.15 -25.94 40.50
N ILE A 90 14.26 -24.98 40.77
CA ILE A 90 14.03 -24.43 42.11
C ILE A 90 13.46 -25.50 43.05
N GLU A 91 12.48 -26.28 42.58
CA GLU A 91 11.86 -27.38 43.35
C GLU A 91 12.87 -28.47 43.71
N GLN A 92 13.71 -28.88 42.76
CA GLN A 92 14.78 -29.87 42.98
C GLN A 92 15.81 -29.39 44.01
N ASN A 93 16.19 -28.10 43.95
CA ASN A 93 17.14 -27.53 44.90
C ASN A 93 16.56 -27.53 46.33
N ARG A 94 15.30 -27.13 46.50
CA ARG A 94 14.61 -27.16 47.82
C ARG A 94 14.45 -28.57 48.39
N GLY A 95 14.22 -29.57 47.54
CA GLY A 95 14.14 -30.97 47.97
C GLY A 95 15.48 -31.59 48.37
N SER A 96 16.60 -30.95 48.01
CA SER A 96 17.97 -31.42 48.33
C SER A 96 18.52 -30.88 49.65
N GLU A 97 17.82 -29.92 50.28
CA GLU A 97 18.19 -29.28 51.57
C GLU A 97 17.49 -29.92 52.80
N LEU A 98 16.70 -30.99 52.60
CA LEU A 98 16.04 -31.80 53.64
C LEU A 98 16.71 -33.17 53.80
#